data_AF-A0A7G1IRB4-F1
#
_entry.id   AF-A0A7G1IRB4-F1
#
_cell.length_a   1.000
_cell.length_b   1.000
_cell.length_c   1.000
_cell.angle_alpha   90.00
_cell.angle_beta   90.00
_cell.angle_gamma   90.00
#
_symmetry.space_group_name_H-M   'P 1'
#
loop_
_entity.id
_entity.type
_entity.pdbx_description
1 polymer ?
#
loop_
_entity_poly.entity_id
_entity_poly.type
_entity_poly.pdbx_seq_one_letter_code
_entity_poly.pdbx_strand_id
1 'polypeptide(L)'
;MPKLDYIARRLGVPTYSLMPDFSALPPAYLELKYQILREPIYGKEEEYDKKEACLEEIEDLFYEQLPNEEKIWFEATRATIDVIRSGRPEYGETVLDDYFKTIYDKELFLINELEVINLYFAIVLTKIKQGQNQIEEINRIHSFLVRLTNHVELIAPEYLFALSNTLFSGLACLDNLSSYDSLGAYIFSLNHIMEKTQDFQKKPIILMLEWKLSLIINNDYVSAEQFYQKSKLFADIIENSYLVTMLEKQWQEDLKKYL
;
A
#
# COMPACT_ATOMS: atom_id res chain seq x y z
N MET A 1 9.25 -11.49 -17.34
CA MET A 1 9.58 -11.82 -18.75
C MET A 1 11.08 -11.65 -19.10
N PRO A 2 11.79 -10.54 -18.80
CA PRO A 2 13.15 -10.31 -19.36
C PRO A 2 14.25 -11.25 -18.85
N LYS A 3 14.16 -11.71 -17.59
CA LYS A 3 15.21 -12.53 -16.96
C LYS A 3 15.22 -13.98 -17.48
N LEU A 4 14.05 -14.57 -17.74
CA LEU A 4 13.97 -15.95 -18.22
C LEU A 4 14.45 -16.08 -19.67
N ASP A 5 14.04 -15.14 -20.53
CA ASP A 5 14.52 -15.08 -21.92
C ASP A 5 16.02 -14.77 -22.00
N TYR A 6 16.54 -13.96 -21.07
CA TYR A 6 17.98 -13.72 -20.96
C TYR A 6 18.75 -15.00 -20.61
N ILE A 7 18.24 -15.79 -19.66
CA ILE A 7 18.84 -17.07 -19.25
C ILE A 7 18.72 -18.12 -20.35
N ALA A 8 17.55 -18.22 -21.01
CA ALA A 8 17.28 -19.09 -22.15
C ALA A 8 18.28 -18.85 -23.30
N ARG A 9 18.47 -17.59 -23.66
CA ARG A 9 19.42 -17.18 -24.69
C ARG A 9 20.87 -17.50 -24.32
N ARG A 10 21.26 -17.34 -23.05
CA ARG A 10 22.61 -17.67 -22.58
C ARG A 10 22.90 -19.17 -22.57
N LEU A 11 21.90 -19.99 -22.28
CA LEU A 11 22.03 -21.45 -22.19
C LEU A 11 21.78 -22.15 -23.54
N GLY A 12 21.38 -21.42 -24.58
CA GLY A 12 21.12 -21.98 -25.91
C GLY A 12 19.91 -22.91 -25.95
N VAL A 13 19.00 -22.79 -24.97
CA VAL A 13 17.81 -23.63 -24.84
C VAL A 13 16.55 -22.78 -25.00
N PRO A 14 15.45 -23.33 -25.54
CA PRO A 14 14.18 -22.62 -25.61
C PRO A 14 13.66 -22.27 -24.21
N THR A 15 13.01 -21.11 -24.06
CA THR A 15 12.49 -20.60 -22.77
C THR A 15 11.56 -21.61 -22.06
N TYR A 16 10.76 -22.36 -22.82
CA TYR A 16 9.89 -23.43 -22.31
C TYR A 16 10.64 -24.68 -21.83
N SER A 17 11.89 -24.89 -22.25
CA SER A 17 12.74 -25.99 -21.79
C SER A 17 13.40 -25.70 -20.44
N LEU A 18 13.45 -24.42 -20.04
CA LEU A 18 13.93 -24.01 -18.71
C LEU A 18 12.85 -24.08 -17.63
N MET A 19 11.58 -24.08 -18.02
CA MET A 19 10.45 -24.29 -17.12
C MET A 19 9.40 -25.20 -17.80
N PRO A 20 9.59 -26.53 -17.75
CA PRO A 20 8.64 -27.49 -18.29
C PRO A 20 7.23 -27.39 -17.65
N ASP A 21 7.16 -26.92 -16.41
CA ASP A 21 5.94 -26.83 -15.60
C ASP A 21 5.34 -25.40 -15.56
N PHE A 22 5.77 -24.50 -16.46
CA PHE A 22 5.25 -23.13 -16.49
C PHE A 22 3.81 -23.12 -17.02
N SER A 23 2.85 -23.22 -16.10
CA SER A 23 1.45 -22.86 -16.37
C SER A 23 1.27 -21.37 -16.12
N ALA A 24 0.69 -20.68 -17.10
CA ALA A 24 0.24 -19.30 -16.87
C ALA A 24 -0.82 -19.31 -15.76
N LEU A 25 -0.81 -18.30 -14.90
CA LEU A 25 -1.81 -18.18 -13.84
C LEU A 25 -3.23 -18.15 -14.44
N PRO A 26 -4.21 -18.82 -13.79
CA PRO A 26 -5.58 -18.84 -14.28
C PRO A 26 -6.13 -17.42 -14.46
N PRO A 27 -6.80 -17.08 -15.59
CA PRO A 27 -7.36 -15.76 -15.79
C PRO A 27 -8.35 -15.32 -14.70
N ALA A 28 -9.15 -16.25 -14.19
CA ALA A 28 -10.08 -16.01 -13.09
C ALA A 28 -9.35 -15.61 -11.78
N TYR A 29 -8.23 -16.26 -11.47
CA TYR A 29 -7.38 -15.86 -10.34
C TYR A 29 -6.84 -14.43 -10.51
N LEU A 30 -6.37 -14.10 -11.71
CA LEU A 30 -5.83 -12.76 -12.00
C LEU A 30 -6.91 -11.67 -11.87
N GLU A 31 -8.17 -11.98 -12.23
CA GLU A 31 -9.30 -11.07 -12.06
C GLU A 31 -9.61 -10.82 -10.58
N LEU A 32 -9.71 -11.86 -9.77
CA LEU A 32 -9.91 -11.76 -8.32
C LEU A 32 -8.78 -10.96 -7.65
N LYS A 33 -7.53 -11.28 -7.99
CA LYS A 33 -6.35 -10.54 -7.51
C LYS A 33 -6.40 -9.07 -7.92
N TYR A 34 -6.83 -8.77 -9.15
CA TYR A 34 -6.96 -7.39 -9.62
C TYR A 34 -8.01 -6.60 -8.82
N GLN A 35 -9.17 -7.20 -8.55
CA GLN A 35 -10.22 -6.59 -7.72
C GLN A 35 -9.70 -6.25 -6.33
N ILE A 36 -9.04 -7.20 -5.66
CA ILE A 36 -8.42 -7.00 -4.34
C ILE A 36 -7.41 -5.85 -4.35
N LEU A 37 -6.57 -5.76 -5.38
CA LEU A 37 -5.46 -4.82 -5.46
C LEU A 37 -5.88 -3.39 -5.84
N ARG A 38 -6.91 -3.25 -6.68
CA ARG A 38 -7.35 -1.96 -7.21
C ARG A 38 -8.39 -1.27 -6.35
N GLU A 39 -9.31 -2.00 -5.73
CA GLU A 39 -10.41 -1.38 -5.01
C GLU A 39 -9.94 -0.71 -3.72
N PRO A 40 -10.09 0.63 -3.60
CA PRO A 40 -9.71 1.36 -2.40
C PRO A 40 -10.75 1.10 -1.30
N ILE A 41 -10.28 0.62 -0.14
CA ILE A 41 -11.16 0.24 0.96
C ILE A 41 -11.75 1.48 1.66
N TYR A 42 -10.99 2.59 1.72
CA TYR A 42 -11.27 3.82 2.49
C TYR A 42 -11.73 3.59 3.96
N GLY A 43 -11.61 2.37 4.50
CA GLY A 43 -12.14 2.01 5.81
C GLY A 43 -13.64 1.71 5.85
N LYS A 44 -14.27 1.38 4.71
CA LYS A 44 -15.66 0.89 4.65
C LYS A 44 -15.70 -0.62 4.87
N GLU A 45 -16.53 -1.08 5.81
CA GLU A 45 -16.71 -2.52 6.09
C GLU A 45 -17.14 -3.32 4.85
N GLU A 46 -18.05 -2.78 4.04
CA GLU A 46 -18.52 -3.43 2.81
C GLU A 46 -17.38 -3.74 1.83
N GLU A 47 -16.34 -2.90 1.79
CA GLU A 47 -15.19 -3.13 0.91
C GLU A 47 -14.22 -4.18 1.47
N TYR A 48 -14.16 -4.34 2.80
CA TYR A 48 -13.45 -5.47 3.41
C TYR A 48 -14.17 -6.79 3.13
N ASP A 49 -15.50 -6.82 3.27
CA ASP A 49 -16.29 -8.03 3.02
C ASP A 49 -16.15 -8.52 1.57
N LYS A 50 -16.10 -7.60 0.59
CA LYS A 50 -15.81 -7.97 -0.81
C LYS A 50 -14.42 -8.60 -0.99
N LYS A 51 -13.40 -8.04 -0.32
CA LYS A 51 -12.03 -8.58 -0.41
C LYS A 51 -11.91 -9.93 0.27
N GLU A 52 -12.58 -10.12 1.41
CA GLU A 52 -12.67 -11.42 2.08
C GLU A 52 -13.32 -12.46 1.15
N ALA A 53 -14.46 -12.14 0.53
CA ALA A 53 -15.11 -13.03 -0.42
C ALA A 53 -14.19 -13.42 -1.60
N CYS A 54 -13.43 -12.45 -2.14
CA CYS A 54 -12.45 -12.74 -3.19
C CYS A 54 -11.32 -13.66 -2.71
N LEU A 55 -10.84 -13.47 -1.47
CA LEU A 55 -9.79 -14.32 -0.89
C LEU A 55 -10.31 -15.73 -0.59
N GLU A 56 -11.55 -15.88 -0.12
CA GLU A 56 -12.20 -17.18 0.07
C GLU A 56 -12.30 -17.94 -1.26
N GLU A 57 -12.72 -17.26 -2.34
CA GLU A 57 -12.77 -17.88 -3.68
C GLU A 57 -11.37 -18.29 -4.18
N ILE A 58 -10.33 -17.48 -3.90
CA ILE A 58 -8.95 -17.84 -4.21
C ILE A 58 -8.49 -19.06 -3.41
N GLU A 59 -8.81 -19.10 -2.11
CA GLU A 59 -8.48 -20.20 -1.21
C GLU A 59 -9.07 -21.53 -1.72
N ASP A 60 -10.36 -21.51 -2.04
CA ASP A 60 -11.12 -22.70 -2.44
C ASP A 60 -10.73 -23.23 -3.82
N LEU A 61 -10.48 -22.34 -4.79
CA LEU A 61 -10.36 -22.72 -6.20
C LEU A 61 -8.93 -22.77 -6.73
N PHE A 62 -8.02 -21.97 -6.18
CA PHE A 62 -6.71 -21.73 -6.82
C PHE A 62 -5.51 -21.98 -5.90
N TYR A 63 -5.64 -21.78 -4.58
CA TYR A 63 -4.51 -21.69 -3.65
C TYR A 63 -3.49 -22.83 -3.74
N GLU A 64 -3.95 -24.09 -3.77
CA GLU A 64 -3.06 -25.26 -3.83
C GLU A 64 -2.11 -25.23 -5.04
N GLN A 65 -2.59 -24.71 -6.17
CA GLN A 65 -1.88 -24.68 -7.45
C GLN A 65 -1.06 -23.40 -7.66
N LEU A 66 -1.14 -22.43 -6.73
CA LEU A 66 -0.41 -21.19 -6.86
C LEU A 66 1.11 -21.41 -6.71
N PRO A 67 1.94 -20.70 -7.50
CA PRO A 67 3.37 -20.66 -7.27
C PRO A 67 3.67 -19.96 -5.93
N ASN A 68 4.85 -20.22 -5.38
CA ASN A 68 5.24 -19.71 -4.07
C ASN A 68 5.11 -18.19 -3.96
N GLU A 69 5.51 -17.43 -4.97
CA GLU A 69 5.41 -15.96 -4.94
C GLU A 69 3.97 -15.46 -4.80
N GLU A 70 3.01 -16.17 -5.38
CA GLU A 70 1.59 -15.84 -5.30
C GLU A 70 0.97 -16.30 -3.97
N LYS A 71 1.44 -17.41 -3.39
CA LYS A 71 1.09 -17.80 -2.03
C LYS A 71 1.53 -16.76 -1.00
N ILE A 72 2.74 -16.21 -1.13
CA ILE A 72 3.23 -15.12 -0.28
C ILE A 72 2.30 -13.90 -0.37
N TRP A 73 1.91 -13.52 -1.60
CA TRP A 73 0.99 -12.41 -1.80
C TRP A 73 -0.36 -12.66 -1.11
N PHE A 74 -0.91 -13.86 -1.28
CA PHE A 74 -2.19 -14.26 -0.69
C PHE A 74 -2.14 -14.24 0.84
N GLU A 75 -1.15 -14.91 1.45
CA GLU A 75 -1.00 -15.00 2.91
C GLU A 75 -0.79 -13.62 3.53
N ALA A 76 0.07 -12.78 2.93
CA ALA A 76 0.30 -11.43 3.42
C ALA A 76 -0.96 -10.55 3.33
N THR A 77 -1.73 -10.68 2.24
CA THR A 77 -2.98 -9.92 2.04
C THR A 77 -4.04 -10.36 3.04
N ARG A 78 -4.24 -11.66 3.22
CA ARG A 78 -5.21 -12.20 4.20
C ARG A 78 -4.86 -11.79 5.62
N ALA A 79 -3.60 -11.99 6.02
CA ALA A 79 -3.12 -11.58 7.33
C ALA A 79 -3.28 -10.07 7.57
N THR A 80 -3.11 -9.24 6.52
CA THR A 80 -3.32 -7.79 6.62
C THR A 80 -4.79 -7.48 6.95
N ILE A 81 -5.74 -8.14 6.27
CA ILE A 81 -7.17 -7.96 6.54
C ILE A 81 -7.51 -8.45 7.95
N ASP A 82 -7.01 -9.62 8.35
CA ASP A 82 -7.23 -10.19 9.68
C ASP A 82 -6.73 -9.25 10.79
N VAL A 83 -5.51 -8.72 10.66
CA VAL A 83 -4.94 -7.74 11.61
C VAL A 83 -5.81 -6.50 11.72
N ILE A 84 -6.25 -5.94 10.58
CA ILE A 84 -7.05 -4.71 10.56
C ILE A 84 -8.43 -4.92 11.20
N ARG A 85 -9.15 -5.98 10.83
CA ARG A 85 -10.52 -6.25 11.32
C ARG A 85 -10.54 -6.71 12.76
N SER A 86 -9.64 -7.59 13.15
CA SER A 86 -9.57 -8.07 14.53
C SER A 86 -8.96 -7.04 15.48
N GLY A 87 -8.17 -6.11 14.96
CA GLY A 87 -7.34 -5.21 15.76
C GLY A 87 -6.26 -5.94 16.55
N ARG A 88 -5.86 -7.15 16.13
CA ARG A 88 -4.88 -8.00 16.81
C ARG A 88 -3.64 -8.21 15.92
N PRO A 89 -2.47 -7.62 16.28
CA PRO A 89 -1.27 -7.73 15.47
C PRO A 89 -0.74 -9.17 15.37
N GLU A 90 -1.04 -10.02 16.34
CA GLU A 90 -0.50 -11.39 16.46
C GLU A 90 -0.89 -12.27 15.25
N TYR A 91 -2.03 -12.00 14.60
CA TYR A 91 -2.44 -12.73 13.39
C TYR A 91 -1.55 -12.45 12.17
N GLY A 92 -0.83 -11.32 12.18
CA GLY A 92 0.09 -10.97 11.10
C GLY A 92 1.56 -11.27 11.42
N GLU A 93 1.93 -11.35 12.71
CA GLU A 93 3.33 -11.50 13.12
C GLU A 93 3.96 -12.81 12.63
N THR A 94 3.20 -13.92 12.65
CA THR A 94 3.71 -15.22 12.18
C THR A 94 4.05 -15.20 10.70
N VAL A 95 3.14 -14.67 9.87
CA VAL A 95 3.34 -14.53 8.42
C VAL A 95 4.47 -13.54 8.15
N LEU A 96 4.55 -12.46 8.93
CA LEU A 96 5.59 -11.46 8.77
C LEU A 96 6.98 -12.05 9.01
N ASP A 97 7.18 -12.78 10.10
CA ASP A 97 8.48 -13.33 10.51
C ASP A 97 9.10 -14.26 9.46
N ASP A 98 8.27 -15.01 8.73
CA ASP A 98 8.70 -15.93 7.69
C ASP A 98 9.32 -15.21 6.47
N TYR A 99 8.84 -14.00 6.16
CA TYR A 99 9.26 -13.26 4.95
C TYR A 99 10.15 -12.05 5.23
N PHE A 100 10.05 -11.46 6.42
CA PHE A 100 10.64 -10.14 6.66
C PHE A 100 12.17 -10.13 6.64
N LYS A 101 12.81 -11.22 7.07
CA LYS A 101 14.27 -11.37 7.08
C LYS A 101 14.90 -11.17 5.70
N THR A 102 14.19 -11.57 4.64
CA THR A 102 14.68 -11.46 3.26
C THR A 102 14.37 -10.10 2.63
N ILE A 103 13.35 -9.39 3.13
CA ILE A 103 12.88 -8.11 2.56
C ILE A 103 13.64 -6.93 3.17
N TYR A 104 14.10 -7.04 4.41
CA TYR A 104 14.69 -5.92 5.14
C TYR A 104 15.85 -5.24 4.42
N ASP A 105 16.79 -6.02 3.87
CA ASP A 105 18.01 -5.52 3.22
C ASP A 105 17.85 -5.29 1.70
N LYS A 106 16.64 -5.44 1.15
CA LYS A 106 16.42 -5.28 -0.29
C LYS A 106 16.22 -3.82 -0.69
N GLU A 107 16.87 -3.45 -1.79
CA GLU A 107 16.70 -2.17 -2.47
C GLU A 107 15.52 -2.13 -3.46
N LEU A 108 15.14 -3.28 -4.01
CA LEU A 108 14.04 -3.42 -4.98
C LEU A 108 13.09 -4.53 -4.53
N PHE A 109 11.80 -4.25 -4.60
CA PHE A 109 10.71 -5.11 -4.11
C PHE A 109 9.84 -5.68 -5.24
N LEU A 110 9.57 -6.97 -5.21
CA LEU A 110 8.52 -7.58 -6.01
C LEU A 110 7.13 -7.22 -5.46
N ILE A 111 6.07 -7.42 -6.23
CA ILE A 111 4.69 -7.07 -5.84
C ILE A 111 4.26 -7.81 -4.58
N ASN A 112 4.55 -9.11 -4.48
CA ASN A 112 4.28 -9.90 -3.29
C ASN A 112 5.04 -9.38 -2.06
N GLU A 113 6.25 -8.85 -2.26
CA GLU A 113 7.04 -8.24 -1.18
C GLU A 113 6.48 -6.88 -0.75
N LEU A 114 5.87 -6.11 -1.67
CA LEU A 114 5.13 -4.90 -1.31
C LEU A 114 3.96 -5.21 -0.37
N GLU A 115 3.27 -6.34 -0.56
CA GLU A 115 2.20 -6.76 0.35
C GLU A 115 2.72 -7.21 1.72
N VAL A 116 3.88 -7.84 1.79
CA VAL A 116 4.51 -8.13 3.09
C VAL A 116 4.91 -6.83 3.81
N ILE A 117 5.37 -5.81 3.08
CA ILE A 117 5.62 -4.49 3.66
C ILE A 117 4.30 -3.83 4.12
N ASN A 118 3.20 -3.99 3.38
CA ASN A 118 1.88 -3.54 3.82
C ASN A 118 1.45 -4.23 5.11
N LEU A 119 1.64 -5.55 5.23
CA LEU A 119 1.35 -6.31 6.45
C LEU A 119 2.14 -5.73 7.65
N TYR A 120 3.44 -5.48 7.46
CA TYR A 120 4.26 -4.83 8.48
C TYR A 120 3.68 -3.47 8.92
N PHE A 121 3.32 -2.60 7.97
CA PHE A 121 2.72 -1.32 8.31
C PHE A 121 1.36 -1.46 9.02
N ALA A 122 0.53 -2.43 8.62
CA ALA A 122 -0.74 -2.71 9.28
C ALA A 122 -0.56 -3.17 10.73
N ILE A 123 0.44 -4.02 11.00
CA ILE A 123 0.80 -4.47 12.34
C ILE A 123 1.26 -3.28 13.19
N VAL A 124 2.20 -2.47 12.70
CA VAL A 124 2.71 -1.29 13.41
C VAL A 124 1.57 -0.30 13.71
N LEU A 125 0.74 0.00 12.72
CA LEU A 125 -0.39 0.91 12.89
C LEU A 125 -1.39 0.38 13.93
N THR A 126 -1.64 -0.93 13.94
CA THR A 126 -2.53 -1.57 14.93
C THR A 126 -1.95 -1.47 16.34
N LYS A 127 -0.65 -1.71 16.52
CA LYS A 127 0.04 -1.52 17.80
C LYS A 127 -0.06 -0.07 18.30
N ILE A 128 0.13 0.91 17.41
CA ILE A 128 -0.03 2.33 17.76
C ILE A 128 -1.46 2.62 18.22
N LYS A 129 -2.47 2.12 17.49
CA LYS A 129 -3.90 2.28 17.86
C LYS A 129 -4.26 1.64 19.19
N GLN A 130 -3.57 0.56 19.58
CA GLN A 130 -3.69 -0.06 20.91
C GLN A 130 -2.99 0.74 22.02
N GLY A 131 -2.35 1.88 21.70
CA GLY A 131 -1.61 2.69 22.65
C GLY A 131 -0.18 2.20 22.94
N GLN A 132 0.34 1.25 22.16
CA GLN A 132 1.72 0.81 22.28
C GLN A 132 2.66 1.87 21.69
N ASN A 133 3.77 2.14 22.40
CA ASN A 133 4.81 3.03 21.88
C ASN A 133 5.56 2.32 20.74
N GLN A 134 5.58 2.92 19.54
CA GLN A 134 6.28 2.41 18.35
C GLN A 134 7.25 3.45 17.77
N ILE A 135 7.77 4.37 18.58
CA ILE A 135 8.74 5.39 18.15
C ILE A 135 10.00 4.75 17.52
N GLU A 136 10.42 3.57 17.99
CA GLU A 136 11.57 2.85 17.45
C GLU A 136 11.37 2.42 15.98
N GLU A 137 10.12 2.23 15.54
CA GLU A 137 9.79 1.85 14.16
C GLU A 137 9.91 3.03 13.18
N ILE A 138 9.99 4.29 13.65
CA ILE A 138 10.05 5.49 12.78
C ILE A 138 11.19 5.37 11.76
N ASN A 139 12.40 5.04 12.22
CA ASN A 139 13.56 4.92 11.34
C ASN A 139 13.38 3.80 10.30
N ARG A 140 12.76 2.69 10.71
CA ARG A 140 12.49 1.55 9.82
C ARG A 140 11.43 1.89 8.79
N ILE A 141 10.36 2.57 9.18
CA ILE A 141 9.34 3.05 8.25
C ILE A 141 9.95 4.01 7.24
N HIS A 142 10.72 5.01 7.68
CA HIS A 142 11.42 5.92 6.77
C HIS A 142 12.36 5.18 5.82
N SER A 143 13.11 4.20 6.32
CA SER A 143 14.00 3.36 5.52
C SER A 143 13.26 2.66 4.38
N PHE A 144 12.08 2.06 4.65
CA PHE A 144 11.23 1.50 3.60
C PHE A 144 10.68 2.56 2.65
N LEU A 145 10.12 3.66 3.16
CA LEU A 145 9.55 4.71 2.32
C LEU A 145 10.58 5.30 1.34
N VAL A 146 11.83 5.55 1.80
CA VAL A 146 12.91 6.00 0.92
C VAL A 146 13.16 4.98 -0.20
N ARG A 147 13.31 3.69 0.11
CA ARG A 147 13.51 2.65 -0.91
C ARG A 147 12.33 2.53 -1.87
N LEU A 148 11.11 2.63 -1.37
CA LEU A 148 9.89 2.64 -2.19
C LEU A 148 9.87 3.84 -3.15
N THR A 149 10.25 5.04 -2.70
CA THR A 149 10.33 6.22 -3.59
C THR A 149 11.39 6.08 -4.67
N ASN A 150 12.54 5.47 -4.35
CA ASN A 150 13.59 5.17 -5.34
C ASN A 150 13.13 4.12 -6.38
N HIS A 151 12.16 3.27 -6.02
CA HIS A 151 11.62 2.24 -6.91
C HIS A 151 10.66 2.80 -7.99
N VAL A 152 10.16 4.03 -7.87
CA VAL A 152 9.14 4.59 -8.77
C VAL A 152 9.57 4.59 -10.25
N GLU A 153 10.87 4.74 -10.52
CA GLU A 153 11.40 4.71 -11.90
C GLU A 153 11.79 3.32 -12.40
N LEU A 154 11.87 2.33 -11.52
CA LEU A 154 12.40 1.00 -11.85
C LEU A 154 11.31 -0.07 -11.97
N ILE A 155 10.14 0.16 -11.35
CA ILE A 155 9.00 -0.75 -11.42
C ILE A 155 8.19 -0.53 -12.71
N ALA A 156 7.59 -1.60 -13.23
CA ALA A 156 6.71 -1.49 -14.39
C ALA A 156 5.47 -0.63 -14.06
N PRO A 157 4.99 0.21 -15.00
CA PRO A 157 3.88 1.13 -14.75
C PRO A 157 2.62 0.45 -14.21
N GLU A 158 2.36 -0.80 -14.62
CA GLU A 158 1.18 -1.55 -14.17
C GLU A 158 1.16 -1.80 -12.65
N TYR A 159 2.31 -1.74 -11.97
CA TYR A 159 2.43 -2.03 -10.52
C TYR A 159 2.63 -0.78 -9.66
N LEU A 160 2.68 0.41 -10.29
CA LEU A 160 2.85 1.67 -9.56
C LEU A 160 1.71 1.93 -8.57
N PHE A 161 0.51 1.41 -8.81
CA PHE A 161 -0.60 1.53 -7.87
C PHE A 161 -0.32 0.79 -6.55
N ALA A 162 0.32 -0.39 -6.61
CA ALA A 162 0.66 -1.18 -5.42
C ALA A 162 1.75 -0.45 -4.61
N LEU A 163 2.76 0.09 -5.30
CA LEU A 163 3.79 0.92 -4.68
C LEU A 163 3.18 2.15 -3.99
N SER A 164 2.24 2.82 -4.65
CA SER A 164 1.52 3.97 -4.07
C SER A 164 0.71 3.56 -2.83
N ASN A 165 0.02 2.42 -2.86
CA ASN A 165 -0.68 1.89 -1.68
C ASN A 165 0.27 1.69 -0.50
N THR A 166 1.45 1.10 -0.74
CA THR A 166 2.45 0.87 0.30
C THR A 166 3.03 2.17 0.85
N LEU A 167 3.25 3.19 0.01
CA LEU A 167 3.62 4.52 0.47
C LEU A 167 2.54 5.12 1.38
N PHE A 168 1.26 5.03 1.01
CA PHE A 168 0.16 5.52 1.87
C PHE A 168 0.10 4.79 3.22
N SER A 169 0.27 3.47 3.24
CA SER A 169 0.30 2.67 4.47
C SER A 169 1.42 3.11 5.41
N GLY A 170 2.64 3.30 4.89
CA GLY A 170 3.76 3.76 5.71
C GLY A 170 3.59 5.20 6.19
N LEU A 171 3.03 6.09 5.36
CA LEU A 171 2.70 7.46 5.77
C LEU A 171 1.63 7.51 6.86
N ALA A 172 0.65 6.62 6.83
CA ALA A 172 -0.34 6.51 7.90
C ALA A 172 0.32 6.16 9.24
N CYS A 173 1.33 5.28 9.25
CA CYS A 173 2.11 4.99 10.45
C CYS A 173 2.86 6.23 10.95
N LEU A 174 3.56 6.95 10.07
CA LEU A 174 4.31 8.15 10.44
C LEU A 174 3.40 9.27 10.98
N ASP A 175 2.21 9.47 10.39
CA ASP A 175 1.24 10.47 10.86
C ASP A 175 0.76 10.14 12.29
N ASN A 176 0.49 8.86 12.58
CA ASN A 176 0.10 8.41 13.92
C ASN A 176 1.26 8.50 14.94
N LEU A 177 2.51 8.44 14.47
CA LEU A 177 3.72 8.67 15.27
C LEU A 177 4.13 10.15 15.34
N SER A 178 3.39 11.04 14.68
CA SER A 178 3.70 12.47 14.56
C SER A 178 5.12 12.76 14.01
N SER A 179 5.60 11.94 13.08
CA SER A 179 6.88 12.13 12.38
C SER A 179 6.65 12.66 10.96
N TYR A 180 7.21 13.84 10.65
CA TYR A 180 6.93 14.57 9.40
C TYR A 180 8.18 15.01 8.62
N ASP A 181 9.38 14.64 9.07
CA ASP A 181 10.69 15.16 8.59
C ASP A 181 10.98 14.94 7.10
N SER A 182 10.19 14.14 6.39
CA SER A 182 10.32 13.89 4.94
C SER A 182 8.98 13.83 4.21
N LEU A 183 7.91 14.33 4.82
CA LEU A 183 6.54 14.24 4.26
C LEU A 183 6.48 14.83 2.84
N GLY A 184 7.10 15.98 2.59
CA GLY A 184 7.11 16.62 1.27
C GLY A 184 7.74 15.76 0.16
N ALA A 185 8.80 15.00 0.46
CA ALA A 185 9.43 14.12 -0.52
C ALA A 185 8.52 12.94 -0.89
N TYR A 186 7.83 12.36 0.10
CA TYR A 186 6.89 11.26 -0.13
C TYR A 186 5.64 11.72 -0.89
N ILE A 187 5.12 12.92 -0.59
CA ILE A 187 4.03 13.55 -1.33
C ILE A 187 4.43 13.81 -2.79
N PHE A 188 5.65 14.30 -3.03
CA PHE A 188 6.17 14.49 -4.38
C PHE A 188 6.18 13.18 -5.16
N SER A 189 6.70 12.10 -4.57
CA SER A 189 6.67 10.76 -5.19
C SER A 189 5.25 10.26 -5.47
N LEU A 190 4.29 10.49 -4.57
CA LEU A 190 2.88 10.11 -4.78
C LEU A 190 2.24 10.89 -5.94
N ASN A 191 2.46 12.21 -6.02
CA ASN A 191 1.98 13.01 -7.15
C ASN A 191 2.60 12.53 -8.47
N HIS A 192 3.90 12.23 -8.47
CA HIS A 192 4.61 11.71 -9.64
C HIS A 192 4.06 10.34 -10.11
N ILE A 193 3.80 9.42 -9.17
CA ILE A 193 3.16 8.13 -9.48
C ILE A 193 1.76 8.35 -10.09
N MET A 194 0.95 9.22 -9.48
CA MET A 194 -0.39 9.53 -9.96
C MET A 194 -0.37 10.14 -11.37
N GLU A 195 0.54 11.06 -11.66
CA GLU A 195 0.69 11.63 -13.01
C GLU A 195 1.16 10.57 -14.03
N LYS A 196 2.10 9.69 -13.64
CA LYS A 196 2.61 8.62 -14.51
C LYS A 196 1.55 7.56 -14.83
N THR A 197 0.66 7.28 -13.88
CA THR A 197 -0.41 6.28 -14.02
C THR A 197 -1.73 6.86 -14.53
N GLN A 198 -1.91 8.18 -14.47
CA GLN A 198 -3.18 8.88 -14.69
C GLN A 198 -4.31 8.36 -13.78
N ASP A 199 -3.96 7.80 -12.62
CA ASP A 199 -4.91 7.28 -11.64
C ASP A 199 -5.15 8.30 -10.52
N PHE A 200 -6.21 9.09 -10.68
CA PHE A 200 -6.53 10.18 -9.76
C PHE A 200 -7.46 9.78 -8.60
N GLN A 201 -7.80 8.49 -8.44
CA GLN A 201 -8.74 8.05 -7.39
C GLN A 201 -8.27 8.44 -5.98
N LYS A 202 -6.95 8.46 -5.75
CA LYS A 202 -6.35 8.82 -4.45
C LYS A 202 -5.93 10.29 -4.34
N LYS A 203 -6.24 11.15 -5.32
CA LYS A 203 -5.93 12.60 -5.27
C LYS A 203 -6.46 13.28 -3.99
N PRO A 204 -7.68 12.99 -3.50
CA PRO A 204 -8.15 13.59 -2.25
C PRO A 204 -7.24 13.28 -1.05
N ILE A 205 -6.69 12.06 -0.98
CA ILE A 205 -5.75 11.65 0.09
C ILE A 205 -4.43 12.41 -0.05
N ILE A 206 -3.91 12.58 -1.28
CA ILE A 206 -2.69 13.37 -1.50
C ILE A 206 -2.91 14.82 -1.05
N LEU A 207 -4.05 15.43 -1.41
CA LEU A 207 -4.40 16.79 -0.99
C LEU A 207 -4.56 16.90 0.54
N MET A 208 -5.02 15.84 1.20
CA MET A 208 -5.02 15.75 2.67
C MET A 208 -3.61 15.82 3.26
N LEU A 209 -2.66 15.08 2.68
CA LEU A 209 -1.26 15.13 3.10
C LEU A 209 -0.64 16.51 2.85
N GLU A 210 -0.98 17.17 1.73
CA GLU A 210 -0.52 18.53 1.39
C GLU A 210 -1.02 19.59 2.38
N TRP A 211 -2.27 19.48 2.86
CA TRP A 211 -2.75 20.38 3.90
C TRP A 211 -2.02 20.15 5.22
N LYS A 212 -1.74 18.89 5.59
CA LYS A 212 -1.01 18.56 6.81
C LYS A 212 0.40 19.11 6.75
N LEU A 213 1.08 18.94 5.61
CA LEU A 213 2.39 19.56 5.36
C LEU A 213 2.33 21.08 5.55
N SER A 214 1.29 21.73 5.01
CA SER A 214 1.11 23.19 5.10
C SER A 214 0.86 23.66 6.54
N LEU A 215 0.04 22.94 7.32
CA LEU A 215 -0.20 23.24 8.74
C LEU A 215 1.06 23.03 9.60
N ILE A 216 1.70 21.86 9.46
CA ILE A 216 2.72 21.39 10.40
C ILE A 216 4.09 22.00 10.11
N ILE A 217 4.50 22.02 8.84
CA ILE A 217 5.86 22.43 8.44
C ILE A 217 5.88 23.90 8.02
N ASN A 218 4.92 24.31 7.19
CA ASN A 218 4.92 25.67 6.62
C ASN A 218 4.25 26.71 7.53
N ASN A 219 3.49 26.28 8.54
CA ASN A 219 2.63 27.14 9.38
C ASN A 219 1.71 28.05 8.55
N ASP A 220 1.23 27.55 7.42
CA ASP A 220 0.41 28.30 6.46
C ASP A 220 -1.02 27.74 6.44
N TYR A 221 -1.86 28.33 7.29
CA TYR A 221 -3.28 28.00 7.37
C TYR A 221 -4.03 28.25 6.06
N VAL A 222 -3.70 29.32 5.35
CA VAL A 222 -4.43 29.71 4.13
C VAL A 222 -4.21 28.67 3.03
N SER A 223 -2.96 28.24 2.84
CA SER A 223 -2.66 27.15 1.90
C SER A 223 -3.28 25.83 2.34
N ALA A 224 -3.24 25.51 3.63
CA ALA A 224 -3.86 24.29 4.16
C ALA A 224 -5.37 24.25 3.89
N GLU A 225 -6.09 25.34 4.18
CA GLU A 225 -7.53 25.44 3.92
C GLU A 225 -7.84 25.29 2.42
N GLN A 226 -7.03 25.88 1.54
CA GLN A 226 -7.19 25.69 0.08
C GLN A 226 -7.03 24.23 -0.34
N PHE A 227 -6.04 23.51 0.21
CA PHE A 227 -5.86 22.08 -0.06
C PHE A 227 -7.03 21.25 0.46
N TYR A 228 -7.54 21.56 1.65
CA TYR A 228 -8.74 20.94 2.21
C TYR A 228 -9.97 21.13 1.31
N GLN A 229 -10.26 22.37 0.88
CA GLN A 229 -11.40 22.63 -0.01
C GLN A 229 -11.27 21.90 -1.35
N LYS A 230 -10.05 21.87 -1.93
CA LYS A 230 -9.78 21.10 -3.16
C LYS A 230 -9.98 19.60 -2.94
N SER A 231 -9.52 19.06 -1.81
CA SER A 231 -9.67 17.63 -1.47
C SER A 231 -11.13 17.24 -1.38
N LYS A 232 -11.93 18.03 -0.66
CA LYS A 232 -13.37 17.83 -0.53
C LYS A 232 -14.09 17.91 -1.88
N LEU A 233 -13.82 18.93 -2.68
CA LEU A 233 -14.40 19.07 -4.03
C LEU A 233 -14.08 17.85 -4.91
N PHE A 234 -12.85 17.36 -4.86
CA PHE A 234 -12.44 16.22 -5.65
C PHE A 234 -13.14 14.93 -5.20
N ALA A 235 -13.28 14.72 -3.88
CA ALA A 235 -14.02 13.59 -3.32
C ALA A 235 -15.52 13.62 -3.70
N ASP A 236 -16.11 14.81 -3.80
CA ASP A 236 -17.49 15.03 -4.24
C ASP A 236 -17.66 14.74 -5.75
N ILE A 237 -16.72 15.17 -6.60
CA ILE A 237 -16.71 14.89 -8.05
C ILE A 237 -16.67 13.40 -8.35
N ILE A 238 -15.95 12.61 -7.55
CA ILE A 238 -15.89 11.14 -7.69
C ILE A 238 -17.06 10.43 -6.96
N GLU A 239 -18.07 11.19 -6.52
CA GLU A 239 -19.29 10.72 -5.86
C GLU A 239 -19.02 9.86 -4.60
N ASN A 240 -17.91 10.11 -3.91
CA ASN A 240 -17.53 9.37 -2.71
C ASN A 240 -17.87 10.15 -1.43
N SER A 241 -19.16 10.19 -1.09
CA SER A 241 -19.70 10.89 0.08
C SER A 241 -19.08 10.45 1.42
N TYR A 242 -18.71 9.18 1.52
CA TYR A 242 -18.00 8.65 2.69
C TYR A 242 -16.61 9.29 2.82
N LEU A 243 -15.86 9.40 1.73
CA LEU A 243 -14.54 10.06 1.72
C LEU A 243 -14.66 11.54 2.07
N VAL A 244 -15.69 12.24 1.57
CA VAL A 244 -15.98 13.63 1.98
C VAL A 244 -16.12 13.73 3.50
N THR A 245 -16.95 12.87 4.10
CA THR A 245 -17.19 12.86 5.56
C THR A 245 -15.90 12.59 6.35
N MET A 246 -15.07 11.65 5.87
CA MET A 246 -13.78 11.34 6.48
C MET A 246 -12.80 12.53 6.42
N LEU A 247 -12.73 13.22 5.28
CA LEU A 247 -11.87 14.39 5.10
C LEU A 247 -12.30 15.56 5.99
N GLU A 248 -13.61 15.79 6.13
CA GLU A 248 -14.15 16.82 7.04
C GLU A 248 -13.77 16.53 8.50
N LYS A 249 -13.93 15.28 8.93
CA LYS A 249 -13.54 14.85 10.28
C LYS A 249 -12.03 15.04 10.49
N GLN A 250 -11.21 14.59 9.54
CA GLN A 250 -9.75 14.70 9.63
C GLN A 250 -9.30 16.16 9.69
N TRP A 251 -9.90 17.05 8.89
CA TRP A 251 -9.61 18.48 8.94
C TRP A 251 -9.88 19.06 10.33
N GLN A 252 -11.03 18.74 10.95
CA GLN A 252 -11.33 19.21 12.30
C GLN A 252 -10.36 18.67 13.36
N GLU A 253 -9.90 17.42 13.22
CA GLU A 253 -8.92 16.83 14.11
C GLU A 253 -7.54 17.48 13.96
N ASP A 254 -7.10 17.73 12.73
CA ASP A 254 -5.82 18.39 12.45
C ASP A 254 -5.81 19.83 12.97
N LEU A 255 -6.89 20.59 12.76
CA LEU A 255 -7.00 21.95 13.31
C LEU A 255 -6.89 21.96 14.83
N LYS A 256 -7.56 21.05 15.53
CA LYS A 256 -7.46 20.96 17.01
C LYS A 256 -6.08 20.55 17.50
N LYS A 257 -5.32 19.81 16.69
CA LYS A 257 -3.99 19.30 17.05
C LYS A 257 -2.89 20.33 16.82
N TYR A 258 -3.03 21.18 15.80
CA TYR A 258 -1.95 22.06 15.33
C TYR A 258 -2.24 23.56 15.45
N LEU A 259 -3.46 23.97 15.78
CA LEU A 259 -3.84 25.36 16.08
C LEU A 259 -4.43 25.47 17.50
#